data_AF-A0A9E9L1Y0-F1
#
_entry.id   AF-A0A9E9L1Y0-F1
#
_cell.length_a   1.000
_cell.length_b   1.000
_cell.length_c   1.000
_cell.angle_alpha   90.00
_cell.angle_beta   90.00
_cell.angle_gamma   90.00
#
_symmetry.space_group_name_H-M   'P 1'
#
loop_
_entity.id
_entity.type
_entity.pdbx_description
1 polymer ?
#
loop_
_entity_poly.entity_id
_entity_poly.type
_entity_poly.pdbx_seq_one_letter_code
_entity_poly.pdbx_strand_id
1 'polypeptide(L)'
;MLKRTLACALFAITGHVYSADIQVTTLVDEDKDDTVCSLREAVTFLNNRTQKEFENGYHGCGNKDASSIIILERDKEYALSKTLEVKAAMTVKTAASTSFNDTKKGLNNATIKMVGTESLLIVDDNDVEKDPLVVNLNELNLKGSSQKVIEGGLISNREILTIQYSRLMGGNAKLGGAIYNKGLLSDKKTAGIVSVNNTIFEDNKADQGGVIYSEVPRYIITQSVIRNNEVKANGSILYVQNAYSDTAISNALTLRAFGIRNSTIFNNKGGYVANIRGGMVINNITMIYNDSGLYLQAPKWISTPATDTTQAKLENSAFISNSIIAKNNQNCVADTNDSSVIQSNLTEIDCDRNAPAGLPNFLLNTDLLAGSQMEGDCDLPQDKGLLCPYAIPKDQMLGFFQPRLLTSYNSLSESLIINKGRIFSDGTNKGAISCETSDQRGKARSIYSELCDLGAIELVVNRNDVEIAGQDILYGQLAKFSIANSLLDGELVAPDACKIIFKRDTDSNGLPWQPGCLEIEQTETKSKGKLTIDLKGNIVYVPYSNWHGADKFNIRVITTITRLNDPSNYYIDIPTTIVQDPPNNFQSKTVNVGSIDFGWIFIIFGLIGFRRFKS
;
A
#
# COMPACT_ATOMS: atom_id res chain seq x y z
N MET A 1 -16.28 -48.80 -1.81
CA MET A 1 -16.04 -48.47 -3.23
C MET A 1 -16.93 -47.30 -3.62
N LEU A 2 -16.45 -46.07 -3.43
CA LEU A 2 -17.03 -44.84 -4.01
C LEU A 2 -16.04 -43.70 -3.69
N LYS A 3 -14.92 -43.59 -4.42
CA LYS A 3 -13.94 -42.48 -4.28
C LYS A 3 -12.83 -42.43 -5.35
N ARG A 4 -13.06 -42.93 -6.57
CA ARG A 4 -12.07 -42.86 -7.68
C ARG A 4 -12.64 -42.44 -9.05
N THR A 5 -13.87 -41.93 -9.10
CA THR A 5 -14.55 -41.57 -10.36
C THR A 5 -14.93 -40.10 -10.50
N LEU A 6 -14.31 -39.20 -9.72
CA LEU A 6 -14.54 -37.75 -9.83
C LEU A 6 -13.36 -36.97 -10.43
N ALA A 7 -12.24 -37.63 -10.77
CA ALA A 7 -11.06 -36.95 -11.34
C ALA A 7 -11.02 -36.91 -12.88
N CYS A 8 -11.88 -37.66 -13.59
CA CYS A 8 -11.86 -37.72 -15.06
C CYS A 8 -13.02 -37.02 -15.77
N ALA A 9 -13.98 -36.43 -15.03
CA ALA A 9 -15.15 -35.77 -15.62
C ALA A 9 -15.05 -34.23 -15.66
N LEU A 10 -13.96 -33.63 -15.14
CA LEU A 10 -13.73 -32.18 -15.15
C LEU A 10 -12.79 -31.71 -16.28
N PHE A 11 -12.52 -32.56 -17.28
CA PHE A 11 -11.68 -32.22 -18.44
C PHE A 11 -12.46 -32.02 -19.75
N ALA A 12 -13.81 -32.03 -19.72
CA ALA A 12 -14.63 -32.03 -20.93
C ALA A 12 -15.65 -30.89 -21.04
N ILE A 13 -15.56 -29.83 -20.22
CA ILE A 13 -16.39 -28.63 -20.38
C ILE A 13 -15.53 -27.38 -20.10
N THR A 14 -15.05 -26.77 -21.18
CA THR A 14 -14.76 -25.33 -21.42
C THR A 14 -13.65 -25.25 -22.48
N GLY A 15 -14.04 -25.47 -23.74
CA GLY A 15 -13.25 -24.99 -24.87
C GLY A 15 -13.37 -23.47 -24.97
N HIS A 16 -12.85 -22.75 -23.98
CA HIS A 16 -12.37 -21.40 -24.21
C HIS A 16 -10.94 -21.57 -24.72
N VAL A 17 -10.70 -21.13 -25.95
CA VAL A 17 -9.33 -20.92 -26.44
C VAL A 17 -8.73 -19.86 -25.52
N TYR A 18 -8.05 -20.30 -24.45
CA TYR A 18 -7.27 -19.40 -23.63
C TYR A 18 -6.11 -18.94 -24.49
N SER A 19 -6.22 -17.70 -24.94
CA SER A 19 -5.14 -16.93 -25.51
C SER A 19 -3.96 -16.93 -24.54
N ALA A 20 -2.79 -17.41 -24.97
CA ALA A 20 -1.63 -17.53 -24.09
C ALA A 20 -1.01 -16.15 -23.81
N ASP A 21 -0.68 -15.89 -22.54
CA ASP A 21 0.07 -14.69 -22.14
C ASP A 21 1.50 -14.74 -22.69
N ILE A 22 2.04 -13.59 -23.11
CA ILE A 22 3.38 -13.47 -23.68
C ILE A 22 4.41 -13.52 -22.56
N GLN A 23 5.24 -14.57 -22.54
CA GLN A 23 6.32 -14.73 -21.56
C GLN A 23 7.60 -14.09 -22.10
N VAL A 24 8.18 -13.15 -21.34
CA VAL A 24 9.52 -12.64 -21.65
C VAL A 24 10.56 -13.62 -21.10
N THR A 25 11.40 -14.15 -21.98
CA THR A 25 12.35 -15.23 -21.68
C THR A 25 13.82 -14.80 -21.66
N THR A 26 14.11 -13.53 -22.00
CA THR A 26 15.43 -12.91 -21.82
C THR A 26 15.36 -11.63 -20.99
N LEU A 27 16.46 -11.35 -20.28
CA LEU A 27 16.67 -10.12 -19.50
C LEU A 27 17.33 -9.00 -20.33
N VAL A 28 17.82 -9.35 -21.51
CA VAL A 28 18.56 -8.46 -22.39
C VAL A 28 17.59 -7.67 -23.26
N ASP A 29 17.95 -6.42 -23.53
CA ASP A 29 17.27 -5.61 -24.53
C ASP A 29 17.81 -5.97 -25.93
N GLU A 30 17.02 -6.70 -26.71
CA GLU A 30 17.39 -7.07 -28.07
C GLU A 30 16.18 -7.08 -29.00
N ASP A 31 16.45 -7.06 -30.29
CA ASP A 31 15.48 -7.27 -31.35
C ASP A 31 16.16 -8.15 -32.40
N LYS A 32 16.02 -9.47 -32.24
CA LYS A 32 16.79 -10.47 -32.95
C LYS A 32 15.92 -11.67 -33.26
N ASP A 33 15.86 -12.04 -34.54
CA ASP A 33 15.11 -13.21 -35.00
C ASP A 33 15.71 -14.51 -34.44
N ASP A 34 15.23 -14.91 -33.27
CA ASP A 34 15.52 -16.17 -32.61
C ASP A 34 14.31 -16.68 -31.80
N THR A 35 14.52 -17.69 -30.96
CA THR A 35 13.45 -18.36 -30.20
C THR A 35 13.19 -17.74 -28.82
N VAL A 36 13.91 -16.68 -28.47
CA VAL A 36 13.88 -16.02 -27.18
C VAL A 36 13.06 -14.75 -27.34
N CYS A 37 12.25 -14.42 -26.33
CA CYS A 37 11.37 -13.27 -26.35
C CYS A 37 11.88 -12.21 -25.36
N SER A 38 12.35 -11.08 -25.86
CA SER A 38 12.68 -9.92 -25.05
C SER A 38 11.45 -9.05 -24.77
N LEU A 39 11.57 -8.15 -23.78
CA LEU A 39 10.51 -7.18 -23.51
C LEU A 39 10.26 -6.25 -24.70
N ARG A 40 11.32 -5.89 -25.45
CA ARG A 40 11.21 -5.05 -26.64
C ARG A 40 10.41 -5.74 -27.73
N GLU A 41 10.75 -6.99 -28.03
CA GLU A 41 10.03 -7.78 -29.04
C GLU A 41 8.57 -8.01 -28.64
N ALA A 42 8.29 -8.27 -27.36
CA ALA A 42 6.93 -8.44 -26.86
C ALA A 42 6.06 -7.17 -27.06
N VAL A 43 6.62 -5.98 -26.78
CA VAL A 43 5.94 -4.70 -27.03
C VAL A 43 5.78 -4.45 -28.54
N THR A 44 6.83 -4.67 -29.33
CA THR A 44 6.79 -4.52 -30.80
C THR A 44 5.73 -5.44 -31.42
N PHE A 45 5.65 -6.68 -30.96
CA PHE A 45 4.62 -7.64 -31.36
C PHE A 45 3.21 -7.08 -31.10
N LEU A 46 2.92 -6.66 -29.87
CA LEU A 46 1.58 -6.17 -29.51
C LEU A 46 1.18 -4.90 -30.27
N ASN A 47 2.15 -4.01 -30.54
CA ASN A 47 1.91 -2.81 -31.34
C ASN A 47 1.50 -3.13 -32.79
N ASN A 48 2.00 -4.25 -33.35
CA ASN A 48 1.84 -4.57 -34.77
C ASN A 48 0.99 -5.84 -35.01
N ARG A 49 0.44 -6.48 -33.98
CA ARG A 49 -0.23 -7.80 -34.07
C ARG A 49 -1.35 -7.91 -35.10
N THR A 50 -1.97 -6.80 -35.51
CA THR A 50 -3.03 -6.77 -36.52
C THR A 50 -2.49 -6.86 -37.95
N GLN A 51 -1.18 -6.70 -38.13
CA GLN A 51 -0.52 -6.81 -39.41
C GLN A 51 -0.21 -8.27 -39.71
N LYS A 52 -0.33 -8.64 -40.99
CA LYS A 52 -0.24 -10.03 -41.45
C LYS A 52 1.11 -10.69 -41.11
N GLU A 53 2.19 -9.93 -41.17
CA GLU A 53 3.54 -10.41 -40.85
C GLU A 53 3.75 -10.78 -39.37
N PHE A 54 2.88 -10.33 -38.47
CA PHE A 54 2.91 -10.66 -37.04
C PHE A 54 1.95 -11.79 -36.66
N GLU A 55 1.19 -12.38 -37.60
CA GLU A 55 0.20 -13.41 -37.29
C GLU A 55 0.81 -14.65 -36.59
N ASN A 56 2.06 -14.98 -36.89
CA ASN A 56 2.76 -16.13 -36.32
C ASN A 56 3.69 -15.77 -35.16
N GLY A 57 3.60 -14.54 -34.64
CA GLY A 57 4.49 -14.02 -33.60
C GLY A 57 5.58 -13.12 -34.17
N TYR A 58 6.47 -12.66 -33.30
CA TYR A 58 7.61 -11.82 -33.65
C TYR A 58 8.80 -12.17 -32.78
N HIS A 59 9.88 -12.66 -33.41
CA HIS A 59 11.16 -12.96 -32.76
C HIS A 59 10.98 -13.68 -31.42
N GLY A 60 10.38 -14.88 -31.45
CA GLY A 60 10.12 -15.67 -30.24
C GLY A 60 8.91 -15.24 -29.38
N CYS A 61 8.30 -14.08 -29.64
CA CYS A 61 7.17 -13.57 -28.86
C CYS A 61 5.81 -13.80 -29.53
N GLY A 62 4.90 -14.46 -28.80
CA GLY A 62 3.46 -14.47 -29.10
C GLY A 62 3.05 -15.10 -30.43
N ASN A 63 1.79 -14.90 -30.80
CA ASN A 63 1.16 -15.17 -32.10
C ASN A 63 -0.20 -14.45 -32.15
N LYS A 64 -0.94 -14.51 -33.27
CA LYS A 64 -2.25 -13.84 -33.41
C LYS A 64 -3.26 -14.18 -32.31
N ASP A 65 -3.12 -15.35 -31.68
CA ASP A 65 -3.98 -15.85 -30.63
C ASP A 65 -3.41 -15.54 -29.23
N ALA A 66 -2.32 -14.77 -29.11
CA ALA A 66 -1.71 -14.37 -27.83
C ALA A 66 -2.45 -13.18 -27.19
N SER A 67 -2.43 -13.14 -25.85
CA SER A 67 -3.17 -12.14 -25.10
C SER A 67 -2.44 -10.80 -25.14
N SER A 68 -3.11 -9.71 -24.75
CA SER A 68 -2.46 -8.39 -24.56
C SER A 68 -1.67 -8.31 -23.24
N ILE A 69 -1.22 -9.44 -22.69
CA ILE A 69 -0.57 -9.50 -21.37
C ILE A 69 0.86 -10.00 -21.55
N ILE A 70 1.82 -9.16 -21.12
CA ILE A 70 3.24 -9.47 -21.03
C ILE A 70 3.56 -9.86 -19.58
N ILE A 71 4.21 -11.01 -19.41
CA ILE A 71 4.63 -11.56 -18.11
C ILE A 71 6.14 -11.46 -17.96
N LEU A 72 6.55 -10.87 -16.84
CA LEU A 72 7.94 -10.80 -16.41
C LEU A 72 8.18 -11.73 -15.22
N GLU A 73 9.32 -12.37 -15.14
CA GLU A 73 9.70 -13.21 -14.00
C GLU A 73 9.91 -12.39 -12.73
N ARG A 74 9.52 -12.97 -11.58
CA ARG A 74 9.69 -12.36 -10.26
C ARG A 74 11.16 -12.09 -9.96
N ASP A 75 11.41 -10.96 -9.33
CA ASP A 75 12.74 -10.56 -8.83
C ASP A 75 13.84 -10.50 -9.91
N LYS A 76 13.47 -10.41 -11.19
CA LYS A 76 14.40 -10.24 -12.31
C LYS A 76 14.53 -8.79 -12.74
N GLU A 77 15.70 -8.41 -13.24
CA GLU A 77 15.98 -7.09 -13.81
C GLU A 77 16.10 -7.20 -15.33
N TYR A 78 15.21 -6.53 -16.05
CA TYR A 78 15.16 -6.40 -17.50
C TYR A 78 15.80 -5.07 -17.89
N ALA A 79 16.93 -5.14 -18.58
CA ALA A 79 17.62 -3.95 -19.07
C ALA A 79 16.90 -3.39 -20.30
N LEU A 80 16.92 -2.06 -20.47
CA LEU A 80 16.49 -1.35 -21.67
C LEU A 80 17.59 -0.38 -22.10
N SER A 81 18.08 -0.52 -23.32
CA SER A 81 19.05 0.36 -23.96
C SER A 81 18.41 1.57 -24.64
N LYS A 82 17.12 1.45 -25.00
CA LYS A 82 16.30 2.49 -25.63
C LYS A 82 14.87 2.46 -25.09
N THR A 83 14.15 3.55 -25.30
CA THR A 83 12.73 3.67 -24.96
C THR A 83 11.91 2.56 -25.65
N LEU A 84 10.85 2.12 -24.98
CA LEU A 84 9.79 1.30 -25.57
C LEU A 84 8.61 2.20 -25.95
N GLU A 85 8.23 2.16 -27.22
CA GLU A 85 7.01 2.83 -27.69
C GLU A 85 5.83 1.88 -27.51
N VAL A 86 4.79 2.32 -26.80
CA VAL A 86 3.57 1.57 -26.53
C VAL A 86 2.44 2.24 -27.32
N LYS A 87 2.01 1.57 -28.40
CA LYS A 87 1.01 2.06 -29.38
C LYS A 87 -0.26 1.21 -29.41
N ALA A 88 -0.33 0.19 -28.55
CA ALA A 88 -1.48 -0.68 -28.40
C ALA A 88 -1.82 -0.91 -26.93
N ALA A 89 -3.08 -1.20 -26.64
CA ALA A 89 -3.52 -1.56 -25.30
C ALA A 89 -2.83 -2.85 -24.82
N MET A 90 -2.23 -2.79 -23.63
CA MET A 90 -1.49 -3.91 -23.05
C MET A 90 -1.43 -3.87 -21.52
N THR A 91 -1.15 -5.03 -20.93
CA THR A 91 -0.82 -5.17 -19.51
C THR A 91 0.57 -5.75 -19.39
N VAL A 92 1.47 -5.08 -18.66
CA VAL A 92 2.76 -5.63 -18.27
C VAL A 92 2.70 -5.93 -16.78
N LYS A 93 2.94 -7.19 -16.41
CA LYS A 93 2.88 -7.61 -15.00
C LYS A 93 3.96 -8.63 -14.66
N THR A 94 4.30 -8.66 -13.38
CA THR A 94 5.14 -9.73 -12.83
C THR A 94 4.35 -11.05 -12.70
N ALA A 95 5.04 -12.17 -12.88
CA ALA A 95 4.50 -13.51 -12.75
C ALA A 95 3.89 -13.75 -11.36
N ALA A 96 2.75 -14.44 -11.36
CA ALA A 96 2.09 -14.84 -10.12
C ALA A 96 2.97 -15.83 -9.33
N SER A 97 2.79 -15.83 -8.00
CA SER A 97 3.45 -16.81 -7.14
C SER A 97 2.94 -18.22 -7.40
N THR A 98 3.83 -19.20 -7.32
CA THR A 98 3.46 -20.62 -7.26
C THR A 98 3.18 -21.09 -5.82
N SER A 99 3.44 -20.24 -4.83
CA SER A 99 3.18 -20.56 -3.42
C SER A 99 1.68 -20.53 -3.12
N PHE A 100 1.21 -21.55 -2.41
CA PHE A 100 -0.16 -21.58 -1.91
C PHE A 100 -0.38 -20.42 -0.93
N ASN A 101 -1.34 -19.53 -1.23
CA ASN A 101 -1.69 -18.33 -0.45
C ASN A 101 -0.63 -17.20 -0.39
N ASP A 102 0.08 -16.91 -1.47
CA ASP A 102 0.89 -15.68 -1.53
C ASP A 102 0.00 -14.42 -1.70
N THR A 103 -0.20 -13.70 -0.60
CA THR A 103 -0.91 -12.42 -0.55
C THR A 103 0.02 -11.20 -0.64
N LYS A 104 1.34 -11.41 -0.76
CA LYS A 104 2.36 -10.36 -0.66
C LYS A 104 2.55 -9.60 -1.97
N LYS A 105 1.63 -8.67 -2.24
CA LYS A 105 1.67 -7.81 -3.43
C LYS A 105 2.80 -6.79 -3.40
N GLY A 106 3.45 -6.59 -4.53
CA GLY A 106 4.44 -5.53 -4.70
C GLY A 106 5.83 -5.82 -4.11
N LEU A 107 6.04 -6.98 -3.46
CA LEU A 107 7.33 -7.32 -2.85
C LEU A 107 8.32 -7.95 -3.83
N ASN A 108 7.84 -8.79 -4.75
CA ASN A 108 8.68 -9.61 -5.61
C ASN A 108 8.63 -9.13 -7.06
N ASN A 109 8.64 -7.81 -7.24
CA ASN A 109 8.43 -7.16 -8.52
C ASN A 109 9.58 -7.42 -9.48
N ALA A 110 9.27 -7.72 -10.74
CA ALA A 110 10.21 -7.57 -11.84
C ALA A 110 10.63 -6.10 -11.96
N THR A 111 11.89 -5.87 -12.30
CA THR A 111 12.47 -4.53 -12.47
C THR A 111 12.72 -4.27 -13.95
N ILE A 112 12.17 -3.18 -14.49
CA ILE A 112 12.50 -2.67 -15.82
C ILE A 112 13.42 -1.46 -15.62
N LYS A 113 14.63 -1.53 -16.17
CA LYS A 113 15.68 -0.55 -15.91
C LYS A 113 16.27 0.02 -17.17
N MET A 114 16.36 1.35 -17.23
CA MET A 114 17.04 2.03 -18.31
C MET A 114 18.55 1.98 -18.08
N VAL A 115 19.27 1.34 -19.00
CA VAL A 115 20.74 1.43 -19.10
C VAL A 115 21.18 2.44 -20.17
N GLY A 116 20.27 2.80 -21.08
CA GLY A 116 20.46 3.88 -22.04
C GLY A 116 20.32 5.29 -21.43
N THR A 117 20.15 6.28 -22.30
CA THR A 117 20.05 7.70 -21.93
C THR A 117 18.64 8.28 -22.07
N GLU A 118 17.64 7.42 -22.31
CA GLU A 118 16.27 7.82 -22.62
C GLU A 118 15.31 7.50 -21.46
N SER A 119 14.01 7.69 -21.67
CA SER A 119 12.94 7.27 -20.76
C SER A 119 12.64 5.78 -20.96
N LEU A 120 11.97 5.12 -20.02
CA LEU A 120 11.60 3.71 -20.17
C LEU A 120 10.51 3.54 -21.24
N LEU A 121 9.42 4.29 -21.12
CA LEU A 121 8.20 4.10 -21.90
C LEU A 121 7.70 5.41 -22.50
N ILE A 122 7.25 5.35 -23.75
CA ILE A 122 6.35 6.35 -24.35
C ILE A 122 5.02 5.64 -24.61
N VAL A 123 3.96 6.08 -23.95
CA VAL A 123 2.59 5.60 -24.12
C VAL A 123 1.80 6.64 -24.91
N ASP A 124 1.80 6.48 -26.22
CA ASP A 124 1.18 7.38 -27.20
C ASP A 124 1.01 6.61 -28.52
N ASP A 125 -0.23 6.44 -29.00
CA ASP A 125 -0.46 5.83 -30.32
C ASP A 125 -0.26 6.81 -31.48
N ASN A 126 0.06 8.07 -31.15
CA ASN A 126 0.21 9.22 -32.03
C ASN A 126 -1.08 9.65 -32.74
N ASP A 127 -2.25 9.25 -32.24
CA ASP A 127 -3.56 9.59 -32.82
C ASP A 127 -4.51 10.20 -31.79
N VAL A 128 -4.64 11.52 -31.83
CA VAL A 128 -5.49 12.28 -30.91
C VAL A 128 -6.98 12.20 -31.21
N GLU A 129 -7.37 11.58 -32.33
CA GLU A 129 -8.77 11.45 -32.76
C GLU A 129 -9.37 10.09 -32.39
N LYS A 130 -8.54 9.13 -31.98
CA LYS A 130 -8.98 7.81 -31.51
C LYS A 130 -9.35 7.84 -30.03
N ASP A 131 -10.13 6.84 -29.63
CA ASP A 131 -10.37 6.61 -28.22
C ASP A 131 -9.06 6.17 -27.56
N PRO A 132 -8.74 6.67 -26.35
CA PRO A 132 -7.44 6.45 -25.75
C PRO A 132 -7.24 4.96 -25.41
N LEU A 133 -6.01 4.48 -25.60
CA LEU A 133 -5.66 3.12 -25.24
C LEU A 133 -5.40 2.97 -23.74
N VAL A 134 -5.56 1.75 -23.24
CA VAL A 134 -5.39 1.42 -21.82
C VAL A 134 -4.12 0.61 -21.64
N VAL A 135 -3.20 1.13 -20.82
CA VAL A 135 -1.97 0.46 -20.42
C VAL A 135 -1.98 0.23 -18.92
N ASN A 136 -1.77 -1.03 -18.52
CA ASN A 136 -1.70 -1.43 -17.11
C ASN A 136 -0.30 -1.93 -16.77
N LEU A 137 0.28 -1.35 -15.72
CA LEU A 137 1.58 -1.75 -15.16
C LEU A 137 1.34 -2.27 -13.73
N ASN A 138 1.64 -3.54 -13.48
CA ASN A 138 1.28 -4.18 -12.21
C ASN A 138 2.44 -4.98 -11.61
N GLU A 139 2.76 -4.72 -10.33
CA GLU A 139 3.85 -5.37 -9.60
C GLU A 139 5.21 -5.16 -10.30
N LEU A 140 5.53 -3.92 -10.72
CA LEU A 140 6.78 -3.58 -11.41
C LEU A 140 7.64 -2.61 -10.60
N ASN A 141 8.96 -2.73 -10.69
CA ASN A 141 9.88 -1.66 -10.34
C ASN A 141 10.37 -1.00 -11.64
N LEU A 142 10.12 0.29 -11.82
CA LEU A 142 10.59 1.07 -12.95
C LEU A 142 11.75 1.93 -12.49
N LYS A 143 12.93 1.71 -13.08
CA LYS A 143 14.17 2.38 -12.68
C LYS A 143 14.75 3.19 -13.84
N GLY A 144 14.81 4.50 -13.63
CA GLY A 144 15.32 5.45 -14.60
C GLY A 144 16.84 5.44 -14.73
N SER A 145 17.34 6.19 -15.70
CA SER A 145 18.77 6.48 -15.84
C SER A 145 19.13 7.74 -15.05
N SER A 146 20.42 7.95 -14.78
CA SER A 146 20.90 9.21 -14.21
C SER A 146 20.81 10.39 -15.17
N GLN A 147 20.56 10.14 -16.47
CA GLN A 147 20.52 11.18 -17.49
C GLN A 147 19.24 11.99 -17.39
N LYS A 148 19.37 13.31 -17.53
CA LYS A 148 18.22 14.22 -17.53
C LYS A 148 17.58 14.26 -18.92
N VAL A 149 16.40 13.65 -19.05
CA VAL A 149 15.57 13.74 -20.27
C VAL A 149 14.68 14.99 -20.25
N ILE A 150 13.87 15.20 -21.30
CA ILE A 150 12.96 16.36 -21.36
C ILE A 150 11.62 16.05 -20.68
N GLU A 151 10.90 15.05 -21.17
CA GLU A 151 9.55 14.66 -20.72
C GLU A 151 9.60 13.25 -20.14
N GLY A 152 9.21 13.09 -18.88
CA GLY A 152 8.94 11.79 -18.28
C GLY A 152 10.21 10.98 -18.06
N GLY A 153 10.88 11.14 -16.92
CA GLY A 153 12.14 10.43 -16.64
C GLY A 153 11.99 8.90 -16.59
N LEU A 154 10.77 8.41 -16.41
CA LEU A 154 10.41 7.00 -16.60
C LEU A 154 9.39 6.85 -17.73
N ILE A 155 8.30 7.61 -17.70
CA ILE A 155 7.17 7.44 -18.61
C ILE A 155 6.72 8.79 -19.18
N SER A 156 6.57 8.87 -20.50
CA SER A 156 5.75 9.91 -21.15
C SER A 156 4.41 9.29 -21.57
N ASN A 157 3.30 9.91 -21.18
CA ASN A 157 1.95 9.37 -21.35
C ASN A 157 1.01 10.38 -21.98
N ARG A 158 0.27 9.98 -23.02
CA ARG A 158 -0.91 10.68 -23.55
C ARG A 158 -2.21 9.88 -23.38
N GLU A 159 -2.11 8.64 -22.96
CA GLU A 159 -3.20 7.66 -22.96
C GLU A 159 -3.72 7.40 -21.53
N ILE A 160 -4.46 6.31 -21.33
CA ILE A 160 -4.89 5.86 -20.00
C ILE A 160 -3.81 4.94 -19.43
N LEU A 161 -3.09 5.44 -18.42
CA LEU A 161 -2.05 4.70 -17.71
C LEU A 161 -2.50 4.35 -16.30
N THR A 162 -2.54 3.05 -16.00
CA THR A 162 -2.82 2.53 -14.65
C THR A 162 -1.60 1.82 -14.08
N ILE A 163 -1.20 2.19 -12.87
CA ILE A 163 -0.03 1.64 -12.18
C ILE A 163 -0.45 1.11 -10.80
N GLN A 164 -0.12 -0.15 -10.51
CA GLN A 164 -0.49 -0.80 -9.25
C GLN A 164 0.67 -1.57 -8.64
N TYR A 165 0.79 -1.54 -7.30
CA TYR A 165 1.76 -2.34 -6.54
C TYR A 165 3.22 -2.17 -7.02
N SER A 166 3.58 -0.97 -7.47
CA SER A 166 4.81 -0.73 -8.24
C SER A 166 5.73 0.31 -7.58
N ARG A 167 7.00 0.34 -7.96
CA ARG A 167 7.98 1.37 -7.54
C ARG A 167 8.44 2.15 -8.75
N LEU A 168 8.33 3.47 -8.72
CA LEU A 168 8.83 4.36 -9.75
C LEU A 168 10.00 5.15 -9.17
N MET A 169 11.21 4.82 -9.62
CA MET A 169 12.45 5.19 -8.94
C MET A 169 13.48 5.82 -9.86
N GLY A 170 14.15 6.86 -9.36
CA GLY A 170 15.36 7.39 -9.99
C GLY A 170 15.18 7.99 -11.38
N GLY A 171 13.94 8.35 -11.77
CA GLY A 171 13.70 9.09 -13.00
C GLY A 171 14.25 10.51 -12.91
N ASN A 172 14.82 11.03 -13.99
CA ASN A 172 15.43 12.36 -14.04
C ASN A 172 15.03 13.09 -15.32
N ALA A 173 14.26 14.18 -15.20
CA ALA A 173 13.73 14.90 -16.36
C ALA A 173 13.76 16.44 -16.19
N LYS A 174 13.35 17.18 -17.22
CA LYS A 174 12.94 18.58 -17.04
C LYS A 174 11.51 18.64 -16.52
N LEU A 175 10.61 17.89 -17.14
CA LEU A 175 9.18 17.86 -16.82
C LEU A 175 8.78 16.42 -16.50
N GLY A 176 8.33 16.15 -15.28
CA GLY A 176 7.87 14.82 -14.90
C GLY A 176 9.02 13.88 -14.63
N GLY A 177 9.62 13.93 -13.43
CA GLY A 177 10.77 13.09 -13.09
C GLY A 177 10.43 11.61 -13.17
N ALA A 178 9.24 11.20 -12.69
CA ALA A 178 8.71 9.88 -12.99
C ALA A 178 7.85 9.90 -14.26
N ILE A 179 6.79 10.71 -14.29
CA ILE A 179 5.78 10.69 -15.34
C ILE A 179 5.53 12.09 -15.91
N TYR A 180 5.56 12.21 -17.23
CA TYR A 180 4.98 13.33 -17.96
C TYR A 180 3.61 12.91 -18.51
N ASN A 181 2.56 13.62 -18.12
CA ASN A 181 1.18 13.36 -18.54
C ASN A 181 0.68 14.47 -19.46
N LYS A 182 0.45 14.11 -20.72
CA LYS A 182 0.28 14.99 -21.87
C LYS A 182 -1.17 15.06 -22.32
N GLY A 183 -1.57 16.21 -22.85
CA GLY A 183 -2.84 16.43 -23.53
C GLY A 183 -3.72 17.42 -22.78
N LEU A 184 -4.36 18.29 -23.56
CA LEU A 184 -5.37 19.23 -23.09
C LEU A 184 -6.77 18.71 -23.44
N LEU A 185 -7.75 19.03 -22.59
CA LEU A 185 -9.16 18.86 -22.93
C LEU A 185 -9.53 19.90 -24.00
N SER A 186 -9.41 19.52 -25.27
CA SER A 186 -9.87 20.29 -26.44
C SER A 186 -10.81 19.40 -27.26
N ASP A 187 -11.14 19.76 -28.51
CA ASP A 187 -11.97 18.94 -29.42
C ASP A 187 -11.31 17.59 -29.82
N LYS A 188 -10.28 17.16 -29.08
CA LYS A 188 -9.55 15.91 -29.25
C LYS A 188 -10.06 14.86 -28.28
N LYS A 189 -9.93 13.59 -28.68
CA LYS A 189 -10.39 12.47 -27.87
C LYS A 189 -9.36 12.00 -26.85
N THR A 190 -8.06 12.22 -27.09
CA THR A 190 -7.00 11.79 -26.17
C THR A 190 -6.40 12.94 -25.37
N ALA A 191 -6.44 12.78 -24.06
CA ALA A 191 -5.65 13.54 -23.10
C ALA A 191 -5.36 12.63 -21.91
N GLY A 192 -4.10 12.58 -21.51
CA GLY A 192 -3.57 11.54 -20.65
C GLY A 192 -4.24 11.50 -19.29
N ILE A 193 -4.47 10.28 -18.82
CA ILE A 193 -4.96 9.99 -17.47
C ILE A 193 -3.96 9.08 -16.78
N VAL A 194 -3.55 9.46 -15.58
CA VAL A 194 -2.67 8.64 -14.74
C VAL A 194 -3.41 8.21 -13.48
N SER A 195 -3.61 6.91 -13.33
CA SER A 195 -4.23 6.29 -12.16
C SER A 195 -3.21 5.44 -11.42
N VAL A 196 -2.91 5.80 -10.18
CA VAL A 196 -1.88 5.14 -9.38
C VAL A 196 -2.46 4.64 -8.08
N ASN A 197 -2.16 3.39 -7.75
CA ASN A 197 -2.62 2.75 -6.54
C ASN A 197 -1.50 1.86 -5.94
N ASN A 198 -1.39 1.83 -4.60
CA ASN A 198 -0.44 0.94 -3.92
C ASN A 198 1.02 1.07 -4.41
N THR A 199 1.48 2.29 -4.70
CA THR A 199 2.74 2.52 -5.43
C THR A 199 3.67 3.45 -4.66
N ILE A 200 4.98 3.27 -4.85
CA ILE A 200 6.02 4.14 -4.26
C ILE A 200 6.62 5.00 -5.36
N PHE A 201 6.70 6.30 -5.12
CA PHE A 201 7.53 7.22 -5.89
C PHE A 201 8.71 7.68 -5.05
N GLU A 202 9.92 7.34 -5.48
CA GLU A 202 11.13 7.59 -4.71
C GLU A 202 12.31 8.06 -5.57
N ASP A 203 13.08 9.01 -5.05
CA ASP A 203 14.32 9.51 -5.66
C ASP A 203 14.18 10.04 -7.10
N ASN A 204 12.98 10.46 -7.50
CA ASN A 204 12.76 11.06 -8.82
C ASN A 204 13.09 12.56 -8.79
N LYS A 205 13.63 13.06 -9.90
CA LYS A 205 14.15 14.42 -10.03
C LYS A 205 13.60 15.12 -11.25
N ALA A 206 13.18 16.38 -11.10
CA ALA A 206 12.79 17.20 -12.23
C ALA A 206 13.10 18.68 -12.05
N ASP A 207 12.98 19.48 -13.11
CA ASP A 207 12.88 20.93 -12.95
C ASP A 207 11.47 21.32 -12.47
N GLN A 208 10.43 20.65 -12.98
CA GLN A 208 9.03 20.70 -12.51
C GLN A 208 8.40 19.31 -12.55
N GLY A 209 7.58 19.00 -11.56
CA GLY A 209 6.90 17.71 -11.47
C GLY A 209 7.87 16.57 -11.17
N GLY A 210 8.57 16.60 -10.02
CA GLY A 210 9.54 15.56 -9.63
C GLY A 210 8.96 14.14 -9.73
N VAL A 211 7.67 13.99 -9.43
CA VAL A 211 6.90 12.76 -9.64
C VAL A 211 6.05 12.86 -10.89
N ILE A 212 5.04 13.73 -10.91
CA ILE A 212 4.18 13.91 -12.07
C ILE A 212 4.24 15.37 -12.52
N TYR A 213 4.47 15.56 -13.81
CA TYR A 213 4.08 16.78 -14.50
C TYR A 213 2.85 16.46 -15.36
N SER A 214 1.76 17.20 -15.17
CA SER A 214 0.53 17.00 -15.94
C SER A 214 0.08 18.31 -16.58
N GLU A 215 -0.26 18.28 -17.86
CA GLU A 215 -0.69 19.49 -18.58
C GLU A 215 -2.04 20.03 -18.07
N VAL A 216 -2.92 19.14 -17.57
CA VAL A 216 -4.19 19.43 -16.90
C VAL A 216 -4.33 18.54 -15.65
N PRO A 217 -5.26 18.80 -14.70
CA PRO A 217 -5.40 18.02 -13.46
C PRO A 217 -5.98 16.60 -13.67
N ARG A 218 -5.30 15.73 -14.42
CA ARG A 218 -5.76 14.36 -14.80
C ARG A 218 -4.88 13.24 -14.21
N TYR A 219 -4.59 13.33 -12.93
CA TYR A 219 -4.00 12.22 -12.20
C TYR A 219 -4.76 11.92 -10.91
N ILE A 220 -4.74 10.66 -10.50
CA ILE A 220 -5.21 10.24 -9.18
C ILE A 220 -4.19 9.29 -8.55
N ILE A 221 -3.77 9.62 -7.33
CA ILE A 221 -2.85 8.79 -6.54
C ILE A 221 -3.58 8.35 -5.28
N THR A 222 -3.61 7.04 -5.05
CA THR A 222 -4.31 6.43 -3.92
C THR A 222 -3.42 5.43 -3.20
N GLN A 223 -3.53 5.33 -1.87
CA GLN A 223 -2.87 4.28 -1.09
C GLN A 223 -1.37 4.17 -1.41
N SER A 224 -0.67 5.30 -1.51
CA SER A 224 0.69 5.34 -2.07
C SER A 224 1.65 6.14 -1.19
N VAL A 225 2.94 6.01 -1.46
CA VAL A 225 4.00 6.72 -0.75
C VAL A 225 4.80 7.57 -1.73
N ILE A 226 4.97 8.85 -1.42
CA ILE A 226 5.76 9.81 -2.20
C ILE A 226 6.86 10.37 -1.31
N ARG A 227 8.10 9.94 -1.54
CA ARG A 227 9.22 10.36 -0.68
C ARG A 227 10.51 10.62 -1.42
N ASN A 228 11.37 11.45 -0.85
CA ASN A 228 12.74 11.68 -1.33
C ASN A 228 12.83 12.19 -2.78
N ASN A 229 11.74 12.74 -3.34
CA ASN A 229 11.76 13.31 -4.69
C ASN A 229 12.25 14.76 -4.63
N GLU A 230 12.82 15.25 -5.73
CA GLU A 230 13.51 16.54 -5.79
C GLU A 230 13.05 17.35 -7.01
N VAL A 231 12.80 18.65 -6.79
CA VAL A 231 12.58 19.63 -7.87
C VAL A 231 13.51 20.82 -7.76
N LYS A 232 13.54 21.69 -8.77
CA LYS A 232 14.17 23.00 -8.64
C LYS A 232 13.35 23.92 -7.73
N ALA A 233 14.01 24.96 -7.21
CA ALA A 233 13.39 26.04 -6.43
C ALA A 233 12.09 26.54 -7.08
N ASN A 234 11.04 26.68 -6.26
CA ASN A 234 9.68 27.05 -6.67
C ASN A 234 8.96 26.05 -7.58
N GLY A 235 9.49 24.83 -7.75
CA GLY A 235 8.77 23.75 -8.41
C GLY A 235 7.85 22.98 -7.50
N SER A 236 7.08 22.08 -8.11
CA SER A 236 6.21 21.14 -7.41
C SER A 236 6.57 19.71 -7.73
N ILE A 237 6.55 18.82 -6.73
CA ILE A 237 6.71 17.36 -6.92
C ILE A 237 5.60 16.80 -7.81
N LEU A 238 4.37 17.23 -7.56
CA LEU A 238 3.20 16.99 -8.39
C LEU A 238 2.76 18.31 -9.00
N TYR A 239 3.01 18.49 -10.29
CA TYR A 239 2.78 19.75 -10.98
C TYR A 239 1.63 19.63 -11.99
N VAL A 240 0.76 20.63 -11.99
CA VAL A 240 -0.29 20.84 -12.99
C VAL A 240 -0.10 22.18 -13.69
N GLN A 241 0.09 22.13 -15.01
CA GLN A 241 0.34 23.32 -15.82
C GLN A 241 -0.89 24.21 -15.95
N ASN A 242 -1.99 23.66 -16.50
CA ASN A 242 -3.19 24.41 -16.84
C ASN A 242 -4.37 24.02 -15.93
N ALA A 243 -5.25 24.98 -15.65
CA ALA A 243 -6.50 24.73 -14.94
C ALA A 243 -7.57 24.12 -15.88
N TYR A 244 -8.60 23.52 -15.31
CA TYR A 244 -9.79 23.11 -16.05
C TYR A 244 -10.67 24.30 -16.44
N SER A 245 -11.53 24.08 -17.45
CA SER A 245 -12.72 24.91 -17.69
C SER A 245 -13.78 24.66 -16.62
N ASP A 246 -14.70 25.61 -16.43
CA ASP A 246 -15.79 25.49 -15.44
C ASP A 246 -16.60 24.20 -15.60
N THR A 247 -16.95 23.81 -16.84
CA THR A 247 -17.66 22.57 -17.12
C THR A 247 -16.86 21.32 -16.70
N ALA A 248 -15.54 21.32 -16.92
CA ALA A 248 -14.68 20.21 -16.53
C ALA A 248 -14.49 20.14 -15.01
N ILE A 249 -14.47 21.27 -14.31
CA ILE A 249 -14.41 21.33 -12.84
C ILE A 249 -15.62 20.63 -12.21
N SER A 250 -16.83 20.93 -12.70
CA SER A 250 -18.08 20.32 -12.20
C SER A 250 -18.02 18.78 -12.22
N ASN A 251 -17.63 18.21 -13.37
CA ASN A 251 -17.53 16.77 -13.54
C ASN A 251 -16.41 16.17 -12.67
N ALA A 252 -15.24 16.82 -12.64
CA ALA A 252 -14.09 16.36 -11.86
C ALA A 252 -14.42 16.30 -10.36
N LEU A 253 -15.11 17.30 -9.82
CA LEU A 253 -15.51 17.35 -8.41
C LEU A 253 -16.60 16.34 -8.07
N THR A 254 -17.60 16.18 -8.94
CA THR A 254 -18.71 15.24 -8.72
C THR A 254 -18.20 13.79 -8.67
N LEU A 255 -17.33 13.42 -9.60
CA LEU A 255 -16.69 12.10 -9.63
C LEU A 255 -15.52 11.99 -8.63
N ARG A 256 -15.12 13.13 -8.06
CA ARG A 256 -13.88 13.30 -7.28
C ARG A 256 -12.68 12.65 -7.98
N ALA A 257 -12.59 12.83 -9.30
CA ALA A 257 -11.79 11.98 -10.19
C ALA A 257 -10.27 12.14 -10.04
N PHE A 258 -9.79 13.26 -9.49
CA PHE A 258 -8.38 13.63 -9.54
C PHE A 258 -7.86 14.24 -8.24
N GLY A 259 -6.57 14.04 -7.99
CA GLY A 259 -5.85 14.47 -6.79
C GLY A 259 -5.22 13.32 -6.03
N ILE A 260 -5.20 13.39 -4.70
CA ILE A 260 -4.42 12.47 -3.86
C ILE A 260 -5.28 11.99 -2.68
N ARG A 261 -5.26 10.68 -2.43
CA ARG A 261 -6.07 10.05 -1.38
C ARG A 261 -5.27 9.03 -0.59
N ASN A 262 -5.51 8.91 0.71
CA ASN A 262 -4.99 7.83 1.55
C ASN A 262 -3.49 7.60 1.34
N SER A 263 -2.70 8.66 1.28
CA SER A 263 -1.29 8.56 0.86
C SER A 263 -0.37 9.33 1.80
N THR A 264 0.83 8.81 1.96
CA THR A 264 1.88 9.40 2.81
C THR A 264 2.92 10.11 1.93
N ILE A 265 3.27 11.34 2.29
CA ILE A 265 4.12 12.23 1.51
C ILE A 265 5.12 12.93 2.41
N PHE A 266 6.41 12.66 2.26
CA PHE A 266 7.42 13.20 3.16
C PHE A 266 8.82 13.32 2.56
N ASN A 267 9.65 14.19 3.14
CA ASN A 267 11.05 14.38 2.78
C ASN A 267 11.31 14.68 1.29
N ASN A 268 10.34 15.31 0.63
CA ASN A 268 10.54 15.80 -0.73
C ASN A 268 11.17 17.20 -0.69
N LYS A 269 12.03 17.50 -1.68
CA LYS A 269 12.96 18.63 -1.64
C LYS A 269 12.84 19.58 -2.83
N GLY A 270 13.31 20.80 -2.63
CA GLY A 270 13.47 21.84 -3.63
C GLY A 270 12.23 22.69 -3.91
N GLY A 271 11.05 22.32 -3.39
CA GLY A 271 9.82 23.08 -3.65
C GLY A 271 8.59 22.49 -2.98
N TYR A 272 7.42 22.82 -3.53
CA TYR A 272 6.11 22.38 -3.05
C TYR A 272 5.88 20.89 -3.32
N VAL A 273 5.10 20.22 -2.49
CA VAL A 273 4.59 18.88 -2.79
C VAL A 273 3.65 18.93 -4.00
N ALA A 274 2.71 19.88 -4.03
CA ALA A 274 1.77 19.99 -5.14
C ALA A 274 1.32 21.43 -5.36
N ASN A 275 1.07 21.81 -6.62
CA ASN A 275 0.23 22.96 -6.91
C ASN A 275 -1.24 22.53 -7.13
N ILE A 276 -2.17 23.23 -6.50
CA ILE A 276 -3.59 22.87 -6.46
C ILE A 276 -4.35 23.71 -7.45
N ARG A 277 -5.09 23.05 -8.35
CA ARG A 277 -5.95 23.67 -9.37
C ARG A 277 -7.40 23.29 -9.13
N GLY A 278 -8.32 24.02 -9.76
CA GLY A 278 -9.74 23.67 -9.77
C GLY A 278 -9.99 22.26 -10.31
N GLY A 279 -10.92 21.53 -9.69
CA GLY A 279 -11.25 20.13 -9.96
C GLY A 279 -10.47 19.11 -9.14
N MET A 280 -9.54 19.55 -8.28
CA MET A 280 -8.71 18.63 -7.48
C MET A 280 -9.25 18.39 -6.07
N VAL A 281 -9.10 17.15 -5.62
CA VAL A 281 -9.43 16.70 -4.27
C VAL A 281 -8.20 16.10 -3.60
N ILE A 282 -7.85 16.62 -2.43
CA ILE A 282 -6.87 16.00 -1.54
C ILE A 282 -7.60 15.54 -0.28
N ASN A 283 -7.52 14.25 0.03
CA ASN A 283 -8.28 13.69 1.12
C ASN A 283 -7.50 12.61 1.87
N ASN A 284 -7.55 12.60 3.20
CA ASN A 284 -6.91 11.56 4.02
C ASN A 284 -5.44 11.35 3.66
N ILE A 285 -4.63 12.42 3.58
CA ILE A 285 -3.18 12.30 3.34
C ILE A 285 -2.39 12.67 4.59
N THR A 286 -1.19 12.11 4.73
CA THR A 286 -0.19 12.56 5.72
C THR A 286 0.97 13.20 4.98
N MET A 287 1.07 14.54 5.03
CA MET A 287 2.09 15.35 4.35
C MET A 287 2.96 16.11 5.36
N ILE A 288 4.18 15.62 5.57
CA ILE A 288 5.03 16.11 6.66
C ILE A 288 6.51 16.19 6.26
N TYR A 289 7.27 17.12 6.84
CA TYR A 289 8.72 17.25 6.64
C TYR A 289 9.16 17.32 5.17
N ASN A 290 8.38 17.99 4.33
CA ASN A 290 8.80 18.37 2.98
C ASN A 290 9.36 19.80 3.01
N ASP A 291 10.15 20.15 1.98
CA ASP A 291 10.68 21.51 1.86
C ASP A 291 9.55 22.55 1.79
N SER A 292 8.46 22.28 1.08
CA SER A 292 7.19 23.01 1.15
C SER A 292 6.00 22.09 0.89
N GLY A 293 4.83 22.43 1.44
CA GLY A 293 3.58 21.69 1.27
C GLY A 293 2.85 22.08 -0.01
N LEU A 294 1.72 22.78 0.09
CA LEU A 294 0.83 23.06 -1.03
C LEU A 294 0.97 24.49 -1.57
N TYR A 295 0.97 24.62 -2.89
CA TYR A 295 0.78 25.91 -3.58
C TYR A 295 -0.63 26.00 -4.14
N LEU A 296 -1.47 26.82 -3.53
CA LEU A 296 -2.91 26.90 -3.81
C LEU A 296 -3.19 27.88 -4.93
N GLN A 297 -3.79 27.41 -6.02
CA GLN A 297 -4.08 28.17 -7.23
C GLN A 297 -5.43 27.79 -7.85
N ALA A 298 -6.46 27.69 -7.02
CA ALA A 298 -7.80 27.26 -7.42
C ALA A 298 -8.84 28.38 -7.21
N PRO A 299 -9.02 29.28 -8.19
CA PRO A 299 -10.04 30.33 -8.12
C PRO A 299 -11.45 29.73 -8.14
N LYS A 300 -12.44 30.52 -7.74
CA LYS A 300 -13.85 30.10 -7.81
C LYS A 300 -14.25 29.83 -9.25
N TRP A 301 -15.12 28.85 -9.44
CA TRP A 301 -15.63 28.46 -10.76
C TRP A 301 -17.12 28.82 -10.89
N ILE A 302 -17.58 29.01 -12.12
CA ILE A 302 -18.98 29.32 -12.40
C ILE A 302 -19.79 28.02 -12.45
N SER A 303 -20.57 27.78 -11.40
CA SER A 303 -21.51 26.68 -11.32
C SER A 303 -22.86 27.09 -11.91
N THR A 304 -23.27 26.42 -12.99
CA THR A 304 -24.61 26.52 -13.57
C THR A 304 -25.43 25.30 -13.15
N PRO A 305 -26.47 25.45 -12.29
CA PRO A 305 -27.35 24.34 -11.94
C PRO A 305 -28.02 23.76 -13.19
N ALA A 306 -28.34 22.46 -13.16
CA ALA A 306 -28.94 21.74 -14.29
C ALA A 306 -30.35 22.25 -14.70
N THR A 307 -30.95 23.17 -13.94
CA THR A 307 -32.26 23.78 -14.25
C THR A 307 -32.10 25.24 -14.66
N ASP A 308 -32.60 25.56 -15.85
CA ASP A 308 -32.40 26.79 -16.64
C ASP A 308 -33.01 28.09 -16.04
N THR A 309 -33.41 28.07 -14.76
CA THR A 309 -34.12 29.18 -14.10
C THR A 309 -33.37 29.82 -12.93
N THR A 310 -32.19 29.32 -12.56
CA THR A 310 -31.38 29.90 -11.46
C THR A 310 -30.05 30.47 -11.96
N GLN A 311 -29.74 31.68 -11.50
CA GLN A 311 -28.50 32.41 -11.82
C GLN A 311 -27.24 31.59 -11.49
N ALA A 312 -26.24 31.73 -12.37
CA ALA A 312 -24.90 31.17 -12.17
C ALA A 312 -24.32 31.60 -10.81
N LYS A 313 -23.68 30.66 -10.10
CA LYS A 313 -23.08 30.90 -8.78
C LYS A 313 -21.58 30.66 -8.83
N LEU A 314 -20.83 31.49 -8.10
CA LEU A 314 -19.40 31.26 -7.87
C LEU A 314 -19.22 30.30 -6.72
N GLU A 315 -18.63 29.14 -6.99
CA GLU A 315 -18.37 28.09 -6.01
C GLU A 315 -16.86 27.79 -5.90
N ASN A 316 -16.45 27.20 -4.78
CA ASN A 316 -15.05 26.81 -4.58
C ASN A 316 -14.71 25.62 -5.48
N SER A 317 -13.52 25.62 -6.06
CA SER A 317 -13.14 24.66 -7.10
C SER A 317 -12.17 23.57 -6.65
N ALA A 318 -11.59 23.66 -5.46
CA ALA A 318 -10.68 22.65 -4.92
C ALA A 318 -10.85 22.48 -3.40
N PHE A 319 -10.58 21.27 -2.92
CA PHE A 319 -10.86 20.88 -1.54
C PHE A 319 -9.75 20.00 -0.98
N ILE A 320 -9.31 20.33 0.23
CA ILE A 320 -8.30 19.62 1.01
C ILE A 320 -8.93 19.26 2.35
N SER A 321 -9.04 17.96 2.64
CA SER A 321 -9.81 17.48 3.80
C SER A 321 -9.19 16.26 4.49
N ASN A 322 -9.55 16.08 5.76
CA ASN A 322 -9.29 14.89 6.57
C ASN A 322 -7.80 14.48 6.63
N SER A 323 -6.89 15.45 6.50
CA SER A 323 -5.46 15.22 6.28
C SER A 323 -4.62 15.75 7.44
N ILE A 324 -3.38 15.28 7.52
CA ILE A 324 -2.32 15.85 8.35
C ILE A 324 -1.37 16.59 7.41
N ILE A 325 -1.28 17.92 7.54
CA ILE A 325 -0.40 18.78 6.74
C ILE A 325 0.34 19.69 7.71
N ALA A 326 1.49 19.25 8.21
CA ALA A 326 2.22 19.94 9.25
C ALA A 326 3.73 19.69 9.16
N LYS A 327 4.54 20.55 9.78
CA LYS A 327 6.01 20.40 9.84
C LYS A 327 6.72 20.34 8.49
N ASN A 328 6.08 20.83 7.42
CA ASN A 328 6.80 21.25 6.22
C ASN A 328 7.46 22.61 6.52
N ASN A 329 8.51 23.05 5.79
CA ASN A 329 9.07 24.38 6.11
C ASN A 329 8.03 25.50 5.90
N GLN A 330 7.11 25.27 4.96
CA GLN A 330 5.87 26.01 4.82
C GLN A 330 4.77 25.04 4.38
N ASN A 331 3.63 24.99 5.07
CA ASN A 331 2.56 24.05 4.76
C ASN A 331 1.73 24.51 3.56
N CYS A 332 1.36 25.79 3.49
CA CYS A 332 0.51 26.31 2.43
C CYS A 332 0.90 27.73 2.00
N VAL A 333 0.91 27.96 0.70
CA VAL A 333 1.07 29.27 0.05
C VAL A 333 -0.05 29.44 -0.95
N ALA A 334 -0.71 30.59 -0.96
CA ALA A 334 -1.84 30.85 -1.84
C ALA A 334 -1.54 31.95 -2.86
N ASP A 335 -2.00 31.74 -4.09
CA ASP A 335 -2.24 32.77 -5.10
C ASP A 335 -3.25 33.81 -4.58
N THR A 336 -3.19 35.03 -5.12
CA THR A 336 -4.12 36.14 -4.84
C THR A 336 -5.59 35.76 -5.06
N ASN A 337 -5.89 34.94 -6.06
CA ASN A 337 -7.26 34.55 -6.42
C ASN A 337 -7.67 33.16 -5.93
N ASP A 338 -6.83 32.50 -5.12
CA ASP A 338 -7.14 31.17 -4.62
C ASP A 338 -8.38 31.16 -3.70
N SER A 339 -9.18 30.11 -3.86
CA SER A 339 -10.40 29.85 -3.10
C SER A 339 -10.48 28.41 -2.60
N SER A 340 -9.35 27.70 -2.56
CA SER A 340 -9.26 26.34 -2.06
C SER A 340 -9.83 26.26 -0.64
N VAL A 341 -10.65 25.24 -0.37
CA VAL A 341 -11.20 24.98 0.96
C VAL A 341 -10.30 24.01 1.69
N ILE A 342 -9.79 24.40 2.85
CA ILE A 342 -8.95 23.57 3.71
C ILE A 342 -9.69 23.36 5.01
N GLN A 343 -10.13 22.13 5.27
CA GLN A 343 -11.10 21.85 6.33
C GLN A 343 -10.87 20.48 6.98
N SER A 344 -11.19 20.32 8.27
CA SER A 344 -11.00 19.06 9.00
C SER A 344 -9.60 18.47 8.84
N ASN A 345 -8.56 19.31 8.87
CA ASN A 345 -7.17 18.87 8.82
C ASN A 345 -6.46 19.15 10.13
N LEU A 346 -5.42 18.38 10.46
CA LEU A 346 -4.40 18.80 11.42
C LEU A 346 -3.36 19.60 10.65
N THR A 347 -3.17 20.87 11.00
CA THR A 347 -2.26 21.76 10.28
C THR A 347 -1.66 22.87 11.15
N GLU A 348 -0.96 23.81 10.54
CA GLU A 348 -0.45 25.02 11.19
C GLU A 348 -1.06 26.27 10.52
N ILE A 349 -0.81 27.45 11.11
CA ILE A 349 -1.57 28.68 10.83
C ILE A 349 -1.59 29.10 9.34
N ASP A 350 -0.52 28.80 8.60
CA ASP A 350 -0.38 29.19 7.20
C ASP A 350 -1.32 28.43 6.27
N CYS A 351 -1.84 27.29 6.72
CA CYS A 351 -2.77 26.47 5.97
C CYS A 351 -4.21 26.46 6.53
N ASP A 352 -4.49 27.17 7.63
CA ASP A 352 -5.86 27.31 8.14
C ASP A 352 -6.66 28.34 7.32
N ARG A 353 -7.23 27.89 6.20
CA ARG A 353 -7.82 28.77 5.18
C ARG A 353 -9.17 28.28 4.70
N ASN A 354 -10.13 29.21 4.64
CA ASN A 354 -11.47 28.99 4.08
C ASN A 354 -12.24 27.81 4.72
N ALA A 355 -11.86 27.38 5.94
CA ALA A 355 -12.53 26.32 6.67
C ALA A 355 -13.95 26.76 7.09
N PRO A 356 -15.00 25.99 6.77
CA PRO A 356 -16.34 26.26 7.29
C PRO A 356 -16.37 26.08 8.82
N ALA A 357 -17.23 26.84 9.51
CA ALA A 357 -17.32 26.79 10.99
C ALA A 357 -17.64 25.39 11.56
N GLY A 358 -18.37 24.55 10.82
CA GLY A 358 -18.68 23.17 11.20
C GLY A 358 -17.60 22.14 10.87
N LEU A 359 -16.53 22.59 10.21
CA LEU A 359 -15.43 21.78 9.67
C LEU A 359 -14.07 22.47 9.94
N PRO A 360 -13.78 22.89 11.17
CA PRO A 360 -12.56 23.63 11.45
C PRO A 360 -11.33 22.75 11.23
N ASN A 361 -10.20 23.38 10.91
CA ASN A 361 -8.91 22.71 11.06
C ASN A 361 -8.49 22.69 12.53
N PHE A 362 -7.65 21.73 12.87
CA PHE A 362 -7.00 21.61 14.17
C PHE A 362 -5.56 22.11 14.03
N LEU A 363 -5.15 23.02 14.92
CA LEU A 363 -3.80 23.55 14.91
C LEU A 363 -2.88 22.67 15.74
N LEU A 364 -1.75 22.28 15.18
CA LEU A 364 -0.72 21.51 15.87
C LEU A 364 -0.13 22.34 17.01
N ASN A 365 -0.22 21.82 18.24
CA ASN A 365 0.28 22.46 19.46
C ASN A 365 1.19 21.53 20.30
N THR A 366 1.62 20.42 19.70
CA THR A 366 2.45 19.38 20.32
C THR A 366 3.43 18.83 19.29
N ASP A 367 4.29 17.92 19.72
CA ASP A 367 5.20 17.20 18.81
C ASP A 367 4.39 16.34 17.83
N LEU A 368 4.75 16.41 16.54
CA LEU A 368 4.06 15.62 15.52
C LEU A 368 4.56 14.18 15.49
N LEU A 369 5.87 13.98 15.49
CA LEU A 369 6.48 12.65 15.56
C LEU A 369 6.90 12.32 16.98
N ALA A 370 6.79 11.06 17.32
CA ALA A 370 7.49 10.50 18.45
C ALA A 370 8.98 10.52 18.15
N GLY A 371 9.76 11.20 19.00
CA GLY A 371 11.21 11.30 18.84
C GLY A 371 11.68 12.23 17.72
N SER A 372 12.98 12.18 17.43
CA SER A 372 13.63 13.11 16.49
C SER A 372 13.91 12.51 15.11
N GLN A 373 13.72 11.20 14.94
CA GLN A 373 13.97 10.50 13.69
C GLN A 373 12.68 10.40 12.88
N MET A 374 12.79 10.61 11.57
CA MET A 374 11.66 10.54 10.65
C MET A 374 11.31 9.11 10.25
N GLU A 375 12.31 8.21 10.24
CA GLU A 375 12.13 6.78 10.00
C GLU A 375 12.67 5.99 11.20
N GLY A 376 12.02 4.88 11.56
CA GLY A 376 12.46 4.02 12.66
C GLY A 376 11.33 3.31 13.42
N ASP A 377 11.72 2.63 14.50
CA ASP A 377 10.78 1.93 15.39
C ASP A 377 9.93 2.93 16.20
N CYS A 378 8.71 2.52 16.58
CA CYS A 378 7.85 3.28 17.48
C CYS A 378 8.12 3.04 18.98
N ASP A 379 9.34 2.67 19.36
CA ASP A 379 9.71 2.39 20.76
C ASP A 379 10.13 3.68 21.49
N LEU A 380 9.16 4.57 21.69
CA LEU A 380 9.39 5.93 22.16
C LEU A 380 8.37 6.32 23.24
N PRO A 381 8.71 7.28 24.12
CA PRO A 381 7.83 7.71 25.20
C PRO A 381 6.39 7.95 24.69
N GLN A 382 5.44 7.31 25.37
CA GLN A 382 4.05 7.24 24.93
C GLN A 382 3.25 8.52 25.21
N ASP A 383 3.92 9.53 25.74
CA ASP A 383 3.37 10.85 26.05
C ASP A 383 3.78 11.91 25.02
N LYS A 384 4.54 11.54 23.98
CA LYS A 384 5.06 12.48 22.98
C LYS A 384 4.79 12.04 21.55
N GLY A 385 4.45 13.00 20.68
CA GLY A 385 4.30 12.72 19.26
C GLY A 385 2.94 12.11 18.91
N LEU A 386 2.23 12.73 17.97
CA LEU A 386 0.95 12.20 17.49
C LEU A 386 1.11 10.99 16.55
N LEU A 387 2.30 10.80 15.97
CA LEU A 387 2.61 9.76 15.02
C LEU A 387 3.91 9.04 15.40
N CYS A 388 4.00 7.74 15.15
CA CYS A 388 5.27 7.00 15.13
C CYS A 388 6.15 7.49 13.96
N PRO A 389 7.49 7.34 14.02
CA PRO A 389 8.33 7.44 12.83
C PRO A 389 7.86 6.51 11.71
N TYR A 390 8.20 6.83 10.46
CA TYR A 390 7.86 6.02 9.31
C TYR A 390 8.53 4.65 9.43
N ALA A 391 7.73 3.59 9.31
CA ALA A 391 8.22 2.21 9.31
C ALA A 391 7.51 1.41 8.21
N ILE A 392 8.24 0.44 7.66
CA ILE A 392 7.71 -0.54 6.70
C ILE A 392 7.49 -1.84 7.47
N PRO A 393 6.23 -2.28 7.69
CA PRO A 393 5.98 -3.55 8.34
C PRO A 393 6.58 -4.72 7.55
N LYS A 394 6.91 -5.79 8.26
CA LYS A 394 7.38 -7.03 7.63
C LYS A 394 6.36 -7.50 6.60
N ASP A 395 6.86 -7.98 5.46
CA ASP A 395 6.04 -8.52 4.37
C ASP A 395 5.04 -7.51 3.75
N GLN A 396 5.27 -6.21 3.91
CA GLN A 396 4.52 -5.16 3.23
C GLN A 396 5.43 -4.31 2.36
N MET A 397 4.91 -3.86 1.23
CA MET A 397 5.61 -2.95 0.33
C MET A 397 5.62 -1.52 0.86
N LEU A 398 4.49 -1.04 1.37
CA LEU A 398 4.31 0.34 1.80
C LEU A 398 4.50 0.46 3.30
N GLY A 399 5.33 1.42 3.72
CA GLY A 399 5.34 1.88 5.11
C GLY A 399 4.38 3.05 5.35
N PHE A 400 4.24 3.41 6.61
CA PHE A 400 3.35 4.50 7.04
C PHE A 400 3.80 5.10 8.38
N PHE A 401 3.26 6.29 8.69
CA PHE A 401 3.31 6.89 10.02
C PHE A 401 2.09 6.41 10.82
N GLN A 402 2.31 5.57 11.83
CA GLN A 402 1.23 5.03 12.65
C GLN A 402 0.68 6.10 13.61
N PRO A 403 -0.63 6.34 13.66
CA PRO A 403 -1.25 7.22 14.65
C PRO A 403 -1.03 6.71 16.08
N ARG A 404 -0.81 7.65 17.01
CA ARG A 404 -0.60 7.34 18.43
C ARG A 404 -1.70 7.95 19.29
N LEU A 405 -2.04 7.24 20.37
CA LEU A 405 -2.83 7.79 21.47
C LEU A 405 -1.91 8.04 22.65
N LEU A 406 -1.76 9.31 23.03
CA LEU A 406 -0.87 9.70 24.10
C LEU A 406 -1.40 9.18 25.44
N THR A 407 -0.50 8.70 26.31
CA THR A 407 -0.85 8.24 27.67
C THR A 407 -1.39 9.35 28.56
N SER A 408 -1.11 10.62 28.24
CA SER A 408 -1.67 11.80 28.90
C SER A 408 -3.17 11.99 28.64
N TYR A 409 -3.73 11.36 27.60
CA TYR A 409 -5.14 11.53 27.27
C TYR A 409 -6.05 10.79 28.25
N ASN A 410 -7.15 11.42 28.66
CA ASN A 410 -8.18 10.77 29.48
C ASN A 410 -9.41 10.32 28.67
N SER A 411 -9.55 10.83 27.44
CA SER A 411 -10.62 10.44 26.52
C SER A 411 -10.17 10.62 25.07
N LEU A 412 -10.84 9.92 24.13
CA LEU A 412 -10.54 10.02 22.71
C LEU A 412 -10.75 11.44 22.15
N SER A 413 -11.63 12.24 22.75
CA SER A 413 -11.88 13.61 22.29
C SER A 413 -10.68 14.55 22.42
N GLU A 414 -9.75 14.23 23.33
CA GLU A 414 -8.52 15.00 23.54
C GLU A 414 -7.47 14.77 22.44
N SER A 415 -7.60 13.70 21.65
CA SER A 415 -6.75 13.51 20.49
C SER A 415 -6.97 14.62 19.45
N LEU A 416 -5.91 15.01 18.75
CA LEU A 416 -5.99 15.97 17.63
C LEU A 416 -6.26 15.29 16.28
N ILE A 417 -6.06 13.98 16.18
CA ILE A 417 -6.15 13.26 14.90
C ILE A 417 -7.19 12.14 14.91
N ILE A 418 -7.57 11.62 16.07
CA ILE A 418 -8.48 10.48 16.16
C ILE A 418 -9.94 10.95 16.14
N ASN A 419 -10.77 10.33 15.29
CA ASN A 419 -12.19 10.63 15.09
C ASN A 419 -12.51 12.10 14.79
N LYS A 420 -11.78 12.74 13.87
CA LYS A 420 -11.92 14.18 13.58
C LYS A 420 -12.47 14.53 12.19
N GLY A 421 -12.72 13.56 11.31
CA GLY A 421 -13.20 13.82 9.94
C GLY A 421 -14.66 14.30 9.76
N ARG A 422 -15.28 14.97 10.75
CA ARG A 422 -16.75 15.09 10.90
C ARG A 422 -17.46 16.15 10.04
N ILE A 423 -18.74 15.93 9.68
CA ILE A 423 -19.85 16.91 9.88
C ILE A 423 -21.08 16.20 10.46
N PHE A 424 -21.77 16.86 11.38
CA PHE A 424 -23.14 16.56 11.78
C PHE A 424 -24.05 16.40 10.56
N SER A 425 -24.85 15.32 10.50
CA SER A 425 -25.96 15.24 9.54
C SER A 425 -27.10 16.17 10.00
N ASP A 426 -27.06 17.43 9.56
CA ASP A 426 -28.23 18.33 9.65
C ASP A 426 -29.30 17.99 8.59
N GLY A 427 -29.19 16.82 7.94
CA GLY A 427 -30.06 16.37 6.86
C GLY A 427 -29.79 17.08 5.52
N THR A 428 -28.77 17.94 5.44
CA THR A 428 -28.35 18.56 4.19
C THR A 428 -27.08 17.88 3.64
N ASN A 429 -27.04 17.62 2.34
CA ASN A 429 -25.87 17.06 1.64
C ASN A 429 -24.69 18.04 1.56
N LYS A 430 -24.61 19.05 2.44
CA LYS A 430 -23.59 20.10 2.41
C LYS A 430 -22.37 19.73 3.25
N GLY A 431 -21.78 18.58 2.93
CA GLY A 431 -20.40 18.25 3.30
C GLY A 431 -19.59 18.07 2.03
N ALA A 432 -18.68 19.00 1.74
CA ALA A 432 -18.03 19.05 0.43
C ALA A 432 -17.22 17.78 0.13
N ILE A 433 -16.58 17.15 1.13
CA ILE A 433 -15.78 15.90 0.99
C ILE A 433 -15.81 15.08 2.29
N SER A 434 -16.32 13.86 2.21
CA SER A 434 -16.33 12.85 3.30
C SER A 434 -15.00 12.12 3.40
N CYS A 435 -14.75 11.42 4.50
CA CYS A 435 -13.63 10.48 4.59
C CYS A 435 -13.67 9.41 3.47
N GLU A 436 -12.51 8.94 3.05
CA GLU A 436 -12.39 7.76 2.18
C GLU A 436 -12.85 6.49 2.92
N THR A 437 -13.26 5.46 2.18
CA THR A 437 -13.81 4.22 2.78
C THR A 437 -12.74 3.28 3.33
N SER A 438 -11.51 3.42 2.88
CA SER A 438 -10.35 2.66 3.38
C SER A 438 -9.17 3.60 3.67
N ASP A 439 -8.20 3.12 4.43
CA ASP A 439 -6.94 3.82 4.70
C ASP A 439 -5.84 3.42 3.69
N GLN A 440 -4.62 3.92 3.85
CA GLN A 440 -3.48 3.61 2.97
C GLN A 440 -3.16 2.11 2.89
N ARG A 441 -3.45 1.34 3.93
CA ARG A 441 -3.20 -0.10 4.01
C ARG A 441 -4.31 -0.92 3.34
N GLY A 442 -5.35 -0.24 2.84
CA GLY A 442 -6.56 -0.88 2.33
C GLY A 442 -7.49 -1.37 3.44
N LYS A 443 -7.22 -1.06 4.72
CA LYS A 443 -8.12 -1.41 5.81
C LYS A 443 -9.34 -0.49 5.78
N ALA A 444 -10.52 -1.02 6.03
CA ALA A 444 -11.74 -0.23 6.08
C ALA A 444 -11.65 0.82 7.19
N ARG A 445 -12.07 2.05 6.89
CA ARG A 445 -12.30 3.06 7.92
C ARG A 445 -13.65 2.83 8.60
N SER A 446 -13.88 3.51 9.72
CA SER A 446 -15.18 3.49 10.37
C SER A 446 -16.33 3.69 9.38
N ILE A 447 -17.36 2.84 9.46
CA ILE A 447 -18.57 2.95 8.63
C ILE A 447 -19.31 4.27 8.86
N TYR A 448 -19.08 4.89 10.02
CA TYR A 448 -19.49 6.26 10.29
C TYR A 448 -18.46 7.17 9.62
N SER A 449 -18.72 7.51 8.35
CA SER A 449 -17.83 8.35 7.52
C SER A 449 -17.49 9.70 8.14
N GLU A 450 -18.21 10.10 9.20
CA GLU A 450 -18.01 11.30 10.01
C GLU A 450 -17.06 11.13 11.20
N LEU A 451 -16.51 9.93 11.44
CA LEU A 451 -15.62 9.64 12.57
C LEU A 451 -14.26 9.09 12.13
N CYS A 452 -13.79 9.33 10.90
CA CYS A 452 -12.47 8.86 10.52
C CYS A 452 -11.34 9.65 11.21
N ASP A 453 -10.17 9.02 11.27
CA ASP A 453 -8.94 9.66 11.71
C ASP A 453 -8.34 10.53 10.60
N LEU A 454 -7.71 11.63 11.02
CA LEU A 454 -6.99 12.51 10.11
C LEU A 454 -5.71 11.84 9.63
N GLY A 455 -5.42 12.02 8.35
CA GLY A 455 -4.22 11.48 7.73
C GLY A 455 -4.48 10.20 6.94
N ALA A 456 -3.39 9.58 6.49
CA ALA A 456 -3.41 8.42 5.60
C ALA A 456 -3.83 7.10 6.27
N ILE A 457 -3.73 7.02 7.60
CA ILE A 457 -3.94 5.80 8.37
C ILE A 457 -5.12 5.99 9.32
N GLU A 458 -5.97 4.97 9.40
CA GLU A 458 -6.99 4.83 10.44
C GLU A 458 -6.40 3.98 11.57
N LEU A 459 -6.59 4.40 12.82
CA LEU A 459 -6.26 3.58 13.97
C LEU A 459 -7.28 2.44 14.11
N VAL A 460 -6.88 1.21 13.81
CA VAL A 460 -7.77 0.04 13.83
C VAL A 460 -7.47 -0.88 15.02
N VAL A 461 -8.49 -1.15 15.83
CA VAL A 461 -8.46 -2.17 16.89
C VAL A 461 -9.56 -3.19 16.65
N ASN A 462 -9.28 -4.19 15.81
CA ASN A 462 -10.17 -5.34 15.61
C ASN A 462 -9.69 -6.55 16.42
N ARG A 463 -10.38 -6.86 17.51
CA ARG A 463 -10.05 -7.99 18.40
C ARG A 463 -10.23 -9.36 17.75
N ASN A 464 -10.96 -9.45 16.64
CA ASN A 464 -11.10 -10.70 15.90
C ASN A 464 -9.82 -11.07 15.12
N ASP A 465 -8.89 -10.12 14.96
CA ASP A 465 -7.63 -10.31 14.24
C ASP A 465 -6.47 -10.70 15.19
N VAL A 466 -6.76 -10.97 16.47
CA VAL A 466 -5.74 -11.38 17.45
C VAL A 466 -5.26 -12.81 17.14
N GLU A 467 -4.00 -12.92 16.77
CA GLU A 467 -3.35 -14.20 16.48
C GLU A 467 -3.03 -15.00 17.75
N ILE A 468 -3.00 -16.33 17.62
CA ILE A 468 -2.48 -17.23 18.65
C ILE A 468 -0.97 -17.07 18.72
N ALA A 469 -0.44 -16.81 19.91
CA ALA A 469 0.98 -16.66 20.18
C ALA A 469 1.60 -17.94 20.76
N GLY A 470 2.93 -17.98 20.84
CA GLY A 470 3.68 -19.04 21.49
C GLY A 470 4.72 -19.68 20.58
N GLN A 471 5.30 -20.79 21.06
CA GLN A 471 6.41 -21.45 20.40
C GLN A 471 6.56 -22.90 20.89
N ASP A 472 7.01 -23.77 20.00
CA ASP A 472 7.50 -25.11 20.34
C ASP A 472 8.97 -25.04 20.78
N ILE A 473 9.29 -25.72 21.90
CA ILE A 473 10.62 -25.73 22.51
C ILE A 473 11.04 -27.14 22.94
N LEU A 474 12.35 -27.37 23.04
CA LEU A 474 12.90 -28.59 23.63
C LEU A 474 13.14 -28.43 25.14
N TYR A 475 13.40 -29.55 25.82
CA TYR A 475 13.82 -29.55 27.24
C TYR A 475 15.02 -28.62 27.48
N GLY A 476 14.93 -27.82 28.53
CA GLY A 476 15.94 -26.82 28.90
C GLY A 476 15.96 -25.55 28.03
N GLN A 477 15.14 -25.43 26.97
CA GLN A 477 15.07 -24.22 26.16
C GLN A 477 14.08 -23.19 26.73
N LEU A 478 14.32 -21.93 26.37
CA LEU A 478 13.39 -20.83 26.62
C LEU A 478 12.56 -20.58 25.35
N ALA A 479 11.28 -20.28 25.50
CA ALA A 479 10.48 -19.78 24.39
C ALA A 479 10.66 -18.27 24.27
N LYS A 480 10.89 -17.79 23.04
CA LYS A 480 11.08 -16.38 22.70
C LYS A 480 10.25 -16.05 21.47
N PHE A 481 9.19 -15.27 21.68
CA PHE A 481 8.25 -14.89 20.62
C PHE A 481 7.77 -13.46 20.84
N SER A 482 7.04 -12.89 19.88
CA SER A 482 6.50 -11.53 19.97
C SER A 482 4.99 -11.56 19.82
N ILE A 483 4.32 -10.68 20.56
CA ILE A 483 2.88 -10.42 20.42
C ILE A 483 2.60 -9.10 19.68
N ALA A 484 3.60 -8.46 19.07
CA ALA A 484 3.44 -7.15 18.44
C ALA A 484 2.27 -7.11 17.43
N ASN A 485 2.09 -8.15 16.63
CA ASN A 485 0.98 -8.25 15.67
C ASN A 485 -0.39 -8.34 16.38
N SER A 486 -0.43 -8.96 17.56
CA SER A 486 -1.65 -9.08 18.38
C SER A 486 -2.00 -7.79 19.13
N LEU A 487 -1.10 -6.80 19.16
CA LEU A 487 -1.37 -5.47 19.73
C LEU A 487 -2.17 -4.57 18.77
N LEU A 488 -2.37 -5.02 17.53
CA LEU A 488 -3.07 -4.27 16.47
C LEU A 488 -2.35 -2.94 16.23
N ASP A 489 -3.06 -1.81 16.11
CA ASP A 489 -2.42 -0.49 15.98
C ASP A 489 -2.06 0.15 17.34
N GLY A 490 -2.17 -0.60 18.45
CA GLY A 490 -1.90 -0.11 19.80
C GLY A 490 -0.48 -0.35 20.30
N GLU A 491 -0.08 0.41 21.32
CA GLU A 491 1.21 0.25 22.01
C GLU A 491 0.98 -0.22 23.45
N LEU A 492 1.83 -1.12 23.98
CA LEU A 492 1.72 -1.58 25.38
C LEU A 492 1.94 -0.42 26.34
N VAL A 493 1.00 -0.16 27.26
CA VAL A 493 1.20 0.92 28.24
C VAL A 493 2.41 0.68 29.13
N ALA A 494 3.16 1.73 29.47
CA ALA A 494 4.30 1.63 30.37
C ALA A 494 3.89 1.18 31.80
N PRO A 495 4.78 0.52 32.57
CA PRO A 495 4.51 0.11 33.95
C PRO A 495 3.96 1.19 34.88
N ASP A 496 4.41 2.45 34.74
CA ASP A 496 3.92 3.56 35.56
C ASP A 496 2.47 3.94 35.22
N ALA A 497 2.05 3.79 33.96
CA ALA A 497 0.65 3.99 33.58
C ALA A 497 -0.26 2.94 34.23
N CYS A 498 0.20 1.71 34.44
CA CYS A 498 -0.56 0.68 35.15
C CYS A 498 -0.88 1.08 36.59
N LYS A 499 0.06 1.76 37.27
CA LYS A 499 -0.17 2.28 38.63
C LYS A 499 -1.31 3.29 38.65
N ILE A 500 -1.37 4.15 37.64
CA ILE A 500 -2.41 5.17 37.49
C ILE A 500 -3.77 4.52 37.17
N ILE A 501 -3.79 3.59 36.21
CA ILE A 501 -5.00 2.90 35.75
C ILE A 501 -5.66 2.13 36.92
N PHE A 502 -4.87 1.34 37.66
CA PHE A 502 -5.38 0.47 38.72
C PHE A 502 -5.32 1.09 40.12
N LYS A 503 -4.73 2.29 40.26
CA LYS A 503 -4.55 2.99 41.54
C LYS A 503 -3.84 2.14 42.60
N ARG A 504 -2.82 1.37 42.19
CA ARG A 504 -2.00 0.51 43.06
C ARG A 504 -0.57 0.34 42.53
N ASP A 505 0.41 0.21 43.42
CA ASP A 505 1.84 0.17 43.07
C ASP A 505 2.31 -1.16 42.46
N THR A 506 1.63 -2.26 42.75
CA THR A 506 1.98 -3.61 42.31
C THR A 506 0.83 -4.29 41.56
N ASP A 507 1.14 -5.35 40.84
CA ASP A 507 0.15 -6.24 40.24
C ASP A 507 -0.66 -7.01 41.31
N SER A 508 -1.56 -7.88 40.85
CA SER A 508 -2.38 -8.74 41.72
C SER A 508 -1.58 -9.75 42.54
N ASN A 509 -0.33 -10.02 42.16
CA ASN A 509 0.59 -10.93 42.85
C ASN A 509 1.57 -10.21 43.78
N GLY A 510 1.47 -8.88 43.91
CA GLY A 510 2.39 -8.07 44.71
C GLY A 510 3.74 -7.81 44.04
N LEU A 511 3.87 -8.04 42.73
CA LEU A 511 5.08 -7.79 41.95
C LEU A 511 5.03 -6.42 41.23
N PRO A 512 6.18 -5.85 40.83
CA PRO A 512 6.20 -4.67 39.98
C PRO A 512 5.44 -4.88 38.67
N TRP A 513 4.70 -3.87 38.24
CA TRP A 513 4.01 -3.90 36.96
C TRP A 513 4.97 -4.13 35.80
N GLN A 514 4.57 -4.99 34.87
CA GLN A 514 5.24 -5.16 33.57
C GLN A 514 4.52 -4.34 32.48
N PRO A 515 5.18 -4.07 31.34
CA PRO A 515 4.55 -3.41 30.20
C PRO A 515 3.21 -4.06 29.83
N GLY A 516 2.24 -3.23 29.45
CA GLY A 516 0.88 -3.65 29.14
C GLY A 516 0.05 -4.08 30.35
N CYS A 517 0.51 -3.82 31.57
CA CYS A 517 -0.15 -4.29 32.80
C CYS A 517 -0.37 -5.81 32.76
N LEU A 518 0.65 -6.54 32.30
CA LEU A 518 0.60 -7.97 31.98
C LEU A 518 -0.14 -8.80 33.03
N GLU A 519 -1.18 -9.51 32.59
CA GLU A 519 -1.86 -10.54 33.35
C GLU A 519 -1.81 -11.87 32.61
N ILE A 520 -1.76 -12.98 33.36
CA ILE A 520 -1.78 -14.32 32.82
C ILE A 520 -3.00 -15.05 33.34
N GLU A 521 -3.87 -15.44 32.43
CA GLU A 521 -5.05 -16.22 32.72
C GLU A 521 -4.83 -17.65 32.22
N GLN A 522 -4.75 -18.60 33.15
CA GLN A 522 -4.64 -20.01 32.81
C GLN A 522 -5.98 -20.51 32.27
N THR A 523 -5.96 -21.21 31.14
CA THR A 523 -7.19 -21.66 30.46
C THR A 523 -7.47 -23.14 30.75
N GLU A 524 -6.59 -24.03 30.26
CA GLU A 524 -6.77 -25.49 30.39
C GLU A 524 -5.73 -26.14 31.30
N THR A 525 -4.55 -25.55 31.44
CA THR A 525 -3.44 -26.12 32.18
C THR A 525 -3.15 -25.34 33.46
N LYS A 526 -2.43 -25.96 34.40
CA LYS A 526 -1.74 -25.20 35.45
C LYS A 526 -0.49 -24.60 34.83
N SER A 527 -0.12 -23.38 35.25
CA SER A 527 1.09 -22.69 34.80
C SER A 527 2.32 -23.59 34.93
N LYS A 528 3.07 -23.75 33.84
CA LYS A 528 4.29 -24.57 33.80
C LYS A 528 5.57 -23.75 33.62
N GLY A 529 5.46 -22.43 33.72
CA GLY A 529 6.58 -21.50 33.60
C GLY A 529 6.18 -20.08 33.94
N LYS A 530 7.17 -19.18 33.87
CA LYS A 530 7.00 -17.74 34.08
C LYS A 530 7.35 -17.01 32.80
N LEU A 531 6.62 -15.94 32.47
CA LEU A 531 6.98 -15.04 31.39
C LEU A 531 7.39 -13.65 31.87
N THR A 532 8.14 -12.97 31.01
CA THR A 532 8.35 -11.52 31.05
C THR A 532 8.10 -10.91 29.68
N ILE A 533 7.71 -9.63 29.65
CA ILE A 533 7.43 -8.88 28.42
C ILE A 533 8.16 -7.54 28.40
N ASP A 534 8.60 -7.09 27.22
CA ASP A 534 9.12 -5.73 27.01
C ASP A 534 8.07 -4.79 26.37
N LEU A 535 8.40 -3.51 26.20
CA LEU A 535 7.49 -2.52 25.59
C LEU A 535 7.17 -2.80 24.12
N LYS A 536 8.01 -3.57 23.42
CA LYS A 536 7.79 -3.99 22.03
C LYS A 536 6.90 -5.24 21.93
N GLY A 537 6.50 -5.81 23.07
CA GLY A 537 5.74 -7.05 23.11
C GLY A 537 6.58 -8.29 22.84
N ASN A 538 7.90 -8.23 22.97
CA ASN A 538 8.74 -9.43 22.97
C ASN A 538 8.60 -10.14 24.31
N ILE A 539 8.38 -11.45 24.25
CA ILE A 539 8.14 -12.31 25.40
C ILE A 539 9.28 -13.30 25.54
N VAL A 540 9.68 -13.51 26.79
CA VAL A 540 10.55 -14.63 27.19
C VAL A 540 9.77 -15.47 28.19
N TYR A 541 9.56 -16.75 27.86
CA TYR A 541 8.94 -17.73 28.75
C TYR A 541 9.98 -18.74 29.23
N VAL A 542 10.04 -18.93 30.55
CA VAL A 542 10.96 -19.81 31.26
C VAL A 542 10.17 -20.96 31.91
N PRO A 543 10.30 -22.20 31.41
CA PRO A 543 9.69 -23.37 32.03
C PRO A 543 10.21 -23.58 33.46
N TYR A 544 9.34 -24.00 34.39
CA TYR A 544 9.76 -24.34 35.77
C TYR A 544 10.51 -25.68 35.85
N SER A 545 10.25 -26.59 34.91
CA SER A 545 10.88 -27.90 34.81
C SER A 545 10.80 -28.42 33.38
N ASN A 546 11.40 -29.58 33.10
CA ASN A 546 11.19 -30.30 31.85
C ASN A 546 9.87 -31.09 31.94
N TRP A 547 8.85 -30.66 31.21
CA TRP A 547 7.57 -31.33 31.07
C TRP A 547 7.30 -31.65 29.60
N HIS A 548 6.52 -32.69 29.34
CA HIS A 548 6.08 -33.02 27.98
C HIS A 548 4.64 -32.55 27.75
N GLY A 549 4.36 -32.03 26.56
CA GLY A 549 3.02 -31.62 26.14
C GLY A 549 2.91 -30.11 25.95
N ALA A 550 1.78 -29.50 26.32
CA ALA A 550 1.52 -28.06 26.15
C ALA A 550 1.24 -27.33 27.47
N ASP A 551 1.59 -26.04 27.55
CA ASP A 551 1.09 -25.05 28.50
C ASP A 551 0.21 -24.05 27.72
N LYS A 552 -1.06 -23.91 28.10
CA LYS A 552 -2.07 -23.09 27.42
C LYS A 552 -2.64 -22.05 28.38
N PHE A 553 -2.55 -20.79 27.98
CA PHE A 553 -2.99 -19.65 28.76
C PHE A 553 -3.28 -18.46 27.84
N ASN A 554 -3.98 -17.46 28.36
CA ASN A 554 -4.13 -16.17 27.70
C ASN A 554 -3.12 -15.18 28.29
N ILE A 555 -2.41 -14.49 27.40
CA ILE A 555 -1.66 -13.28 27.74
C ILE A 555 -2.64 -12.12 27.64
N ARG A 556 -2.85 -11.42 28.76
CA ARG A 556 -3.77 -10.28 28.83
C ARG A 556 -2.97 -9.01 28.97
N VAL A 557 -3.13 -8.08 28.03
CA VAL A 557 -2.41 -6.81 28.01
C VAL A 557 -3.31 -5.62 27.70
N ILE A 558 -2.94 -4.45 28.22
CA ILE A 558 -3.57 -3.15 27.99
C ILE A 558 -2.70 -2.33 27.04
N THR A 559 -3.33 -1.70 26.05
CA THR A 559 -2.65 -0.79 25.13
C THR A 559 -3.03 0.67 25.38
N THR A 560 -2.29 1.58 24.76
CA THR A 560 -2.60 3.01 24.71
C THR A 560 -4.01 3.30 24.19
N ILE A 561 -4.58 2.37 23.43
CA ILE A 561 -5.94 2.44 22.88
C ILE A 561 -6.94 1.82 23.86
N THR A 562 -6.75 0.57 24.25
CA THR A 562 -7.77 -0.15 25.04
C THR A 562 -7.97 0.42 26.43
N ARG A 563 -6.98 1.13 27.00
CA ARG A 563 -7.09 1.83 28.28
C ARG A 563 -8.20 2.91 28.31
N LEU A 564 -8.64 3.39 27.15
CA LEU A 564 -9.69 4.41 27.05
C LEU A 564 -11.10 3.79 26.96
N ASN A 565 -11.22 2.45 26.98
CA ASN A 565 -12.49 1.74 26.99
C ASN A 565 -13.14 1.75 28.40
N ASP A 566 -14.28 1.08 28.53
CA ASP A 566 -14.79 0.70 29.86
C ASP A 566 -13.81 -0.26 30.56
N PRO A 567 -13.63 -0.19 31.90
CA PRO A 567 -12.73 -1.07 32.66
C PRO A 567 -12.95 -2.56 32.45
N SER A 568 -14.18 -2.99 32.14
CA SER A 568 -14.49 -4.39 31.80
C SER A 568 -13.82 -4.86 30.50
N ASN A 569 -13.28 -3.94 29.69
CA ASN A 569 -12.78 -4.20 28.34
C ASN A 569 -11.38 -3.61 28.09
N TYR A 570 -10.58 -3.39 29.14
CA TYR A 570 -9.21 -2.90 29.02
C TYR A 570 -8.23 -3.89 28.39
N TYR A 571 -8.42 -5.18 28.64
CA TYR A 571 -7.47 -6.19 28.20
C TYR A 571 -7.76 -6.66 26.77
N ILE A 572 -6.69 -6.86 26.00
CA ILE A 572 -6.65 -7.74 24.83
C ILE A 572 -6.24 -9.12 25.34
N ASP A 573 -7.03 -10.14 25.03
CA ASP A 573 -6.75 -11.52 25.40
C ASP A 573 -6.07 -12.22 24.21
N ILE A 574 -4.82 -12.65 24.40
CA ILE A 574 -3.99 -13.27 23.37
C ILE A 574 -3.81 -14.75 23.72
N PRO A 575 -4.50 -15.66 23.02
CA PRO A 575 -4.35 -17.09 23.25
C PRO A 575 -2.90 -17.50 23.01
N THR A 576 -2.29 -18.20 23.97
CA THR A 576 -0.88 -18.58 23.91
C THR A 576 -0.72 -20.06 24.19
N THR A 577 0.08 -20.73 23.35
CA THR A 577 0.43 -22.15 23.53
C THR A 577 1.94 -22.33 23.47
N ILE A 578 2.52 -22.87 24.55
CA ILE A 578 3.91 -23.32 24.56
C ILE A 578 3.91 -24.85 24.54
N VAL A 579 4.55 -25.46 23.56
CA VAL A 579 4.73 -26.92 23.52
C VAL A 579 6.16 -27.24 23.91
N GLN A 580 6.36 -28.17 24.85
CA GLN A 580 7.68 -28.62 25.24
C GLN A 580 7.83 -30.13 24.98
N ASP A 581 8.90 -30.47 24.27
CA ASP A 581 9.21 -31.84 23.88
C ASP A 581 10.62 -32.29 24.32
N PRO A 582 10.81 -33.60 24.58
CA PRO A 582 12.16 -34.15 24.76
C PRO A 582 12.98 -33.97 23.48
N PRO A 583 14.33 -33.85 23.58
CA PRO A 583 15.19 -33.82 22.41
C PRO A 583 14.93 -35.05 21.52
N ASN A 584 14.76 -34.81 20.22
CA ASN A 584 14.54 -35.88 19.26
C ASN A 584 15.83 -36.72 19.12
N ASN A 585 15.90 -37.83 19.84
CA ASN A 585 17.01 -38.78 19.81
C ASN A 585 16.73 -40.01 18.95
N PHE A 586 15.73 -39.96 18.07
CA PHE A 586 15.48 -41.04 17.13
C PHE A 586 16.67 -41.17 16.18
N GLN A 587 17.49 -42.20 16.40
CA GLN A 587 18.43 -42.64 15.38
C GLN A 587 17.60 -43.10 14.19
N SER A 588 17.81 -42.47 13.03
CA SER A 588 17.30 -42.99 11.77
C SER A 588 17.87 -44.39 11.59
N LYS A 589 17.07 -45.41 11.94
CA LYS A 589 17.32 -46.76 11.49
C LYS A 589 16.86 -46.78 10.05
N THR A 590 17.74 -46.37 9.14
CA THR A 590 17.63 -46.80 7.74
C THR A 590 17.54 -48.31 7.77
N VAL A 591 16.32 -48.83 7.62
CA VAL A 591 16.10 -50.24 7.34
C VAL A 591 16.78 -50.43 6.00
N ASN A 592 17.84 -51.22 5.97
CA ASN A 592 18.50 -51.60 4.74
C ASN A 592 17.51 -52.51 3.99
N VAL A 593 16.62 -51.91 3.23
CA VAL A 593 15.81 -52.61 2.24
C VAL A 593 16.77 -53.06 1.15
N GLY A 594 17.40 -54.21 1.38
CA GLY A 594 18.06 -54.95 0.32
C GLY A 594 17.09 -55.04 -0.85
N SER A 595 17.57 -54.67 -2.03
CA SER A 595 16.79 -54.63 -3.26
C SER A 595 16.02 -55.93 -3.45
N ILE A 596 14.70 -55.91 -3.19
CA ILE A 596 13.82 -56.97 -3.63
C ILE A 596 13.63 -56.74 -5.13
N ASP A 597 14.35 -57.55 -5.91
CA ASP A 597 14.23 -57.58 -7.36
C ASP A 597 12.76 -57.70 -7.77
N PHE A 598 12.37 -56.93 -8.79
CA PHE A 598 11.05 -56.91 -9.41
C PHE A 598 10.53 -58.30 -9.84
N GLY A 599 11.39 -59.33 -9.89
CA GLY A 599 11.02 -60.72 -10.16
C GLY A 599 10.11 -61.39 -9.12
N TRP A 600 10.18 -60.99 -7.84
CA TRP A 600 9.35 -61.61 -6.79
C TRP A 600 7.85 -61.26 -6.91
N ILE A 601 7.54 -60.08 -7.47
CA ILE A 601 6.16 -59.65 -7.70
C ILE A 601 5.49 -60.50 -8.79
N PHE A 602 6.23 -60.92 -9.83
CA PHE A 602 5.69 -61.80 -10.88
C PHE A 602 5.41 -63.23 -10.41
N ILE A 603 6.18 -63.74 -9.45
CA ILE A 603 5.94 -65.07 -8.84
C ILE A 603 4.63 -65.06 -8.03
N ILE A 604 4.34 -63.98 -7.32
CA ILE A 604 3.09 -63.83 -6.54
C ILE A 604 1.87 -63.69 -7.48
N PHE A 605 1.99 -62.96 -8.59
CA PHE A 605 0.92 -62.88 -9.59
C PHE A 605 0.71 -64.20 -10.35
N GLY A 606 1.78 -64.98 -10.60
CA GLY A 606 1.69 -66.33 -11.18
C GLY A 606 0.89 -67.30 -10.27
N LEU A 607 1.08 -67.21 -8.95
CA LEU A 607 0.35 -68.04 -7.98
C LEU A 607 -1.14 -67.67 -7.84
N ILE A 608 -1.51 -66.40 -8.11
CA ILE A 608 -2.92 -65.98 -8.18
C ILE A 608 -3.57 -66.48 -9.48
N GLY A 609 -2.83 -66.55 -10.58
CA GLY A 609 -3.29 -67.12 -11.85
C GLY A 609 -3.58 -68.63 -11.79
N PHE A 610 -2.74 -69.40 -11.08
CA PHE A 610 -2.94 -70.85 -10.92
C PHE A 610 -4.14 -71.21 -10.02
N ARG A 611 -4.62 -70.29 -9.20
CA ARG A 611 -5.79 -70.51 -8.34
C ARG A 611 -7.13 -70.34 -9.07
N ARG A 612 -7.13 -69.85 -10.33
CA ARG A 612 -8.33 -69.71 -11.19
C ARG A 612 -8.50 -70.79 -12.26
N PHE A 613 -7.63 -71.80 -12.31
CA PHE A 613 -7.76 -72.95 -13.24
C PHE A 613 -8.15 -74.28 -12.56
N LYS A 614 -8.53 -74.25 -11.28
CA LYS A 614 -9.23 -75.35 -10.60
C LYS A 614 -10.32 -74.82 -9.66
N SER A 615 -11.40 -74.31 -10.24
CA SER A 615 -12.80 -74.54 -9.81
C SER A 615 -13.74 -73.84 -10.77
#